data_AF-T1F232-F1
#
_entry.id   AF-T1F232-F1
#
_cell.length_a   1.000
_cell.length_b   1.000
_cell.length_c   1.000
_cell.angle_alpha   90.00
_cell.angle_beta   90.00
_cell.angle_gamma   90.00
#
_symmetry.space_group_name_H-M   'P 1'
#
loop_
_entity.id
_entity.type
_entity.pdbx_description
1 polymer ?
#
loop_
_entity_poly.entity_id
_entity_poly.type
_entity_poly.pdbx_seq_one_letter_code
_entity_poly.pdbx_strand_id
1 'polypeptide(L)'
;MRAVMALTLIIYNTRLSSHDDAPGHVSTSTTSSLFFFLFLLILCPSSLFIFLRILHTKSCKEEDLLEAAESGNLTKMRWLLDSCKPGELNIEYTDQLGRTPLHLAVVNEHKEVVRFLLDLVSHHCLYKVLLAAINIGNEEIAEIIIEHPKYANISSDLKSQNISSDVRGSSTNITDDNQFFEEETSRDELKFARSRLNAYRGMSSEAYISLSSDDPILTSFKLRKEIQQAEYSALANQLSEYAVKLLDKVHGNEELNAILNARDGQQEDGDETSGGELARLQLAIKYKEKKVPLCVN
;
A
#
# COMPACT_ATOMS: atom_id res chain seq x y z
N MET A 1 -14.21 25.51 -34.22
CA MET A 1 -13.77 26.92 -34.03
C MET A 1 -14.07 27.84 -35.23
N ARG A 2 -13.90 27.41 -36.49
CA ARG A 2 -14.17 28.26 -37.67
C ARG A 2 -15.64 28.68 -37.85
N ALA A 3 -16.60 27.85 -37.46
CA ALA A 3 -18.04 28.17 -37.57
C ALA A 3 -18.51 29.21 -36.54
N VAL A 4 -17.91 29.24 -35.34
CA VAL A 4 -18.27 30.19 -34.28
C VAL A 4 -17.76 31.59 -34.60
N MET A 5 -16.54 31.69 -35.16
CA MET A 5 -15.96 32.95 -35.66
C MET A 5 -16.80 33.57 -36.79
N ALA A 6 -17.40 32.74 -37.65
CA ALA A 6 -18.25 33.21 -38.75
C ALA A 6 -19.58 33.81 -38.24
N LEU A 7 -20.23 33.18 -37.26
CA LEU A 7 -21.45 33.70 -36.66
C LEU A 7 -21.22 35.01 -35.88
N THR A 8 -20.09 35.15 -35.19
CA THR A 8 -19.75 36.41 -34.50
C THR A 8 -19.47 37.56 -35.46
N LEU A 9 -18.88 37.29 -36.64
CA LEU A 9 -18.68 38.31 -37.68
C LEU A 9 -19.99 38.71 -38.37
N ILE A 10 -20.93 37.77 -38.52
CA ILE A 10 -22.26 38.07 -39.08
C ILE A 10 -23.03 38.99 -38.13
N ILE A 11 -23.06 38.68 -36.82
CA ILE A 11 -23.72 39.50 -35.79
C ILE A 11 -23.05 40.88 -35.66
N TYR A 12 -21.72 40.95 -35.76
CA TYR A 12 -20.98 42.21 -35.72
C TYR A 12 -21.32 43.11 -36.92
N ASN A 13 -21.38 42.54 -38.14
CA ASN A 13 -21.73 43.30 -39.35
C ASN A 13 -23.21 43.70 -39.40
N THR A 14 -24.14 42.89 -38.86
CA THR A 14 -25.56 43.30 -38.80
C THR A 14 -25.78 44.48 -37.87
N ARG A 15 -24.93 44.64 -36.85
CA ARG A 15 -25.04 45.72 -35.86
C ARG A 15 -24.41 47.05 -36.31
N LEU A 16 -23.56 47.03 -37.34
CA LEU A 16 -23.04 48.26 -37.97
C LEU A 16 -24.00 48.85 -39.02
N SER A 17 -24.94 48.06 -39.55
CA SER A 17 -25.86 48.53 -40.61
C SER A 17 -27.12 49.22 -40.07
N SER A 18 -27.32 49.31 -38.76
CA SER A 18 -28.52 49.87 -38.13
C SER A 18 -28.23 51.10 -37.27
N HIS A 19 -27.33 51.98 -37.72
CA HIS A 19 -27.09 53.25 -37.04
C HIS A 19 -27.20 54.43 -38.01
N ASP A 20 -28.45 54.78 -38.33
CA ASP A 20 -28.84 56.16 -38.61
C ASP A 20 -30.08 56.49 -37.76
N ASP A 21 -30.09 57.71 -37.24
CA ASP A 21 -31.16 58.44 -36.53
C ASP A 21 -31.34 58.32 -35.00
N ALA A 22 -30.76 59.32 -34.32
CA ALA A 22 -31.35 60.18 -33.28
C ALA A 22 -31.36 59.76 -31.78
N PRO A 23 -31.31 60.73 -30.84
CA PRO A 23 -30.66 60.56 -29.55
C PRO A 23 -31.62 60.32 -28.38
N GLY A 24 -31.22 59.42 -27.48
CA GLY A 24 -31.85 59.24 -26.18
C GLY A 24 -30.84 58.62 -25.22
N HIS A 25 -30.47 59.38 -24.18
CA HIS A 25 -29.57 58.98 -23.10
C HIS A 25 -29.88 57.56 -22.59
N VAL A 26 -28.94 56.62 -22.76
CA VAL A 26 -28.91 55.38 -21.97
C VAL A 26 -27.48 55.12 -21.50
N SER A 27 -27.37 55.07 -20.18
CA SER A 27 -26.19 54.91 -19.34
C SER A 27 -25.24 53.80 -19.83
N THR A 28 -24.07 54.18 -20.35
CA THR A 28 -23.02 53.30 -20.89
C THR A 28 -22.12 52.64 -19.83
N SER A 29 -22.62 52.38 -18.61
CA SER A 29 -21.78 51.86 -17.51
C SER A 29 -21.98 50.37 -17.21
N THR A 30 -23.09 49.74 -17.63
CA THR A 30 -23.40 48.35 -17.26
C THR A 30 -22.98 47.34 -18.32
N THR A 31 -22.88 47.75 -19.58
CA THR A 31 -22.53 46.86 -20.69
C THR A 31 -21.04 46.56 -20.77
N SER A 32 -20.16 47.46 -20.31
CA SER A 32 -18.70 47.22 -20.27
C SER A 32 -18.32 46.26 -19.15
N SER A 33 -19.01 46.30 -18.01
CA SER A 33 -18.74 45.42 -16.87
C SER A 33 -19.12 43.97 -17.18
N LEU A 34 -20.28 43.74 -17.79
CA LEU A 34 -20.67 42.39 -18.26
C LEU A 34 -19.75 41.87 -19.37
N PHE A 35 -19.22 42.74 -20.23
CA PHE A 35 -18.24 42.36 -21.25
C PHE A 35 -16.89 41.97 -20.63
N PHE A 36 -16.47 42.68 -19.57
CA PHE A 36 -15.24 42.37 -18.83
C PHE A 36 -15.34 41.05 -18.06
N PHE A 37 -16.49 40.79 -17.43
CA PHE A 37 -16.76 39.51 -16.75
C PHE A 37 -16.86 38.33 -17.72
N LEU A 38 -17.44 38.53 -18.90
CA LEU A 38 -17.53 37.49 -19.94
C LEU A 38 -16.17 37.22 -20.60
N PHE A 39 -15.30 38.24 -20.68
CA PHE A 39 -13.92 38.13 -21.17
C PHE A 39 -12.99 37.43 -20.15
N LEU A 40 -13.21 37.64 -18.85
CA LEU A 40 -12.45 36.98 -17.77
C LEU A 40 -12.78 35.48 -17.64
N LEU A 41 -14.01 35.08 -17.99
CA LEU A 41 -14.44 33.68 -18.07
C LEU A 41 -13.83 32.91 -19.26
N ILE A 42 -13.44 33.61 -20.34
CA ILE A 42 -12.90 33.00 -21.57
C ILE A 42 -11.37 32.89 -21.54
N LEU A 43 -10.67 33.70 -20.73
CA LEU A 43 -9.20 33.76 -20.71
C LEU A 43 -8.52 32.82 -19.71
N CYS A 44 -9.25 32.19 -18.80
CA CYS A 44 -8.64 31.26 -17.83
C CYS A 44 -9.41 29.93 -17.76
N PRO A 45 -9.33 29.08 -18.81
CA PRO A 45 -9.92 27.73 -18.76
C PRO A 45 -9.29 26.87 -17.65
N SER A 46 -8.11 27.23 -17.14
CA SER A 46 -7.49 26.62 -15.96
C SER A 46 -8.19 27.00 -14.65
N SER A 47 -8.76 28.21 -14.52
CA SER A 47 -9.52 28.61 -13.33
C SER A 47 -10.95 28.08 -13.35
N LEU A 48 -11.58 28.02 -14.53
CA LEU A 48 -12.86 27.34 -14.70
C LEU A 48 -12.74 25.82 -14.45
N PHE A 49 -11.61 25.20 -14.78
CA PHE A 49 -11.33 23.80 -14.46
C PHE A 49 -11.18 23.57 -12.96
N ILE A 50 -10.55 24.50 -12.22
CA ILE A 50 -10.48 24.44 -10.75
C ILE A 50 -11.86 24.66 -10.14
N PHE A 51 -12.65 25.61 -10.64
CA PHE A 51 -14.00 25.90 -10.14
C PHE A 51 -15.03 24.82 -10.52
N LEU A 52 -14.91 24.18 -11.69
CA LEU A 52 -15.65 22.97 -12.06
C LEU A 52 -15.18 21.73 -11.28
N ARG A 53 -13.91 21.64 -10.87
CA ARG A 53 -13.46 20.59 -9.94
C ARG A 53 -14.02 20.80 -8.54
N ILE A 54 -14.19 22.04 -8.08
CA ILE A 54 -14.84 22.37 -6.80
C ILE A 54 -16.35 22.14 -6.85
N LEU A 55 -17.00 22.35 -8.01
CA LEU A 55 -18.44 22.09 -8.21
C LEU A 55 -18.77 20.67 -8.68
N HIS A 56 -17.79 19.78 -8.84
CA HIS A 56 -18.03 18.36 -9.08
C HIS A 56 -18.22 17.61 -7.74
N THR A 57 -18.95 18.22 -6.80
CA THR A 57 -19.51 17.58 -5.62
C THR A 57 -20.58 16.57 -6.06
N LYS A 58 -20.11 15.41 -6.53
CA LYS A 58 -20.94 14.23 -6.64
C LYS A 58 -21.07 13.64 -5.24
N SER A 59 -22.23 13.93 -4.66
CA SER A 59 -22.88 13.34 -3.49
C SER A 59 -22.39 13.81 -2.10
N CYS A 60 -23.16 14.74 -1.52
CA CYS A 60 -22.93 15.26 -0.17
C CYS A 60 -22.95 14.18 0.91
N LYS A 61 -23.71 13.09 0.73
CA LYS A 61 -23.91 12.07 1.76
C LYS A 61 -22.69 11.16 1.94
N GLU A 62 -22.04 10.75 0.85
CA GLU A 62 -20.83 9.92 0.89
C GLU A 62 -19.63 10.71 1.42
N GLU A 63 -19.53 12.00 1.09
CA GLU A 63 -18.53 12.90 1.68
C GLU A 63 -18.78 13.10 3.19
N ASP A 64 -20.04 13.31 3.60
CA ASP A 64 -20.43 13.36 5.01
C ASP A 64 -20.12 12.05 5.76
N LEU A 65 -20.23 10.90 5.07
CA LEU A 65 -19.87 9.59 5.62
C LEU A 65 -18.35 9.46 5.81
N LEU A 66 -17.56 9.92 4.85
CA LEU A 66 -16.10 9.95 4.97
C LEU A 66 -15.66 10.84 6.13
N GLU A 67 -16.23 12.04 6.26
CA GLU A 67 -15.93 12.95 7.36
C GLU A 67 -16.36 12.36 8.72
N ALA A 68 -17.53 11.71 8.80
CA ALA A 68 -17.97 11.04 10.01
C ALA A 68 -17.01 9.91 10.41
N ALA A 69 -16.47 9.16 9.43
CA ALA A 69 -15.48 8.12 9.68
C ALA A 69 -14.11 8.69 10.08
N GLU A 70 -13.71 9.80 9.48
CA GLU A 70 -12.45 10.50 9.79
C GLU A 70 -12.47 11.11 11.21
N SER A 71 -13.60 11.68 11.62
CA SER A 71 -13.78 12.29 12.94
C SER A 71 -14.15 11.29 14.05
N GLY A 72 -14.46 10.04 13.70
CA GLY A 72 -14.91 9.03 14.68
C GLY A 72 -16.35 9.23 15.15
N ASN A 73 -17.13 10.04 14.45
CA ASN A 73 -18.49 10.41 14.84
C ASN A 73 -19.49 9.29 14.48
N LEU A 74 -19.56 8.29 15.36
CA LEU A 74 -20.46 7.14 15.21
C LEU A 74 -21.94 7.55 15.15
N THR A 75 -22.35 8.60 15.87
CA THR A 75 -23.76 9.04 15.88
C THR A 75 -24.16 9.67 14.56
N LYS A 76 -23.31 10.54 13.98
CA LYS A 76 -23.50 11.08 12.61
C LYS A 76 -23.56 9.93 11.60
N MET A 77 -22.67 8.94 11.72
CA MET A 77 -22.61 7.80 10.82
C MET A 77 -23.87 6.91 10.87
N ARG A 78 -24.35 6.57 12.07
CA ARG A 78 -25.60 5.82 12.25
C ARG A 78 -26.79 6.58 11.69
N TRP A 79 -26.88 7.88 11.99
CA TRP A 79 -27.94 8.73 11.47
C TRP A 79 -27.95 8.80 9.94
N LEU A 80 -26.76 8.90 9.30
CA LEU A 80 -26.64 8.91 7.84
C LEU A 80 -27.13 7.59 7.23
N LEU A 81 -26.81 6.45 7.85
CA LEU A 81 -27.24 5.14 7.37
C LEU A 81 -28.74 4.91 7.59
N ASP A 82 -29.28 5.30 8.74
CA ASP A 82 -30.71 5.16 9.07
C ASP A 82 -31.58 6.09 8.21
N SER A 83 -31.04 7.25 7.81
CA SER A 83 -31.74 8.23 6.97
C SER A 83 -31.72 7.89 5.47
N CYS A 84 -30.90 6.91 5.04
CA CYS A 84 -30.75 6.54 3.64
C CYS A 84 -31.49 5.22 3.32
N LYS A 85 -32.01 5.11 2.09
CA LYS A 85 -32.58 3.84 1.63
C LYS A 85 -31.45 2.82 1.36
N PRO A 86 -31.70 1.51 1.50
CA PRO A 86 -30.72 0.50 1.13
C PRO A 86 -30.33 0.65 -0.35
N GLY A 87 -29.04 0.84 -0.61
CA GLY A 87 -28.47 1.05 -1.96
C GLY A 87 -28.36 2.52 -2.39
N GLU A 88 -28.80 3.48 -1.59
CA GLU A 88 -28.64 4.91 -1.87
C GLU A 88 -27.25 5.42 -1.49
N LEU A 89 -26.62 4.81 -0.48
CA LEU A 89 -25.32 5.21 0.05
C LEU A 89 -24.26 4.17 -0.30
N ASN A 90 -23.20 4.59 -1.01
CA ASN A 90 -22.05 3.73 -1.25
C ASN A 90 -21.07 3.77 -0.08
N ILE A 91 -21.07 2.71 0.73
CA ILE A 91 -20.19 2.56 1.90
C ILE A 91 -18.71 2.42 1.49
N GLU A 92 -18.45 2.00 0.26
CA GLU A 92 -17.10 1.83 -0.30
C GLU A 92 -16.66 3.03 -1.14
N TYR A 93 -17.36 4.17 -1.03
CA TYR A 93 -16.96 5.40 -1.69
C TYR A 93 -15.53 5.79 -1.31
N THR A 94 -14.74 6.20 -2.30
CA THR A 94 -13.35 6.58 -2.08
C THR A 94 -13.12 8.06 -2.31
N ASP A 95 -12.37 8.67 -1.39
CA ASP A 95 -11.83 10.01 -1.57
C ASP A 95 -10.81 10.06 -2.73
N GLN A 96 -10.30 11.25 -3.07
CA GLN A 96 -9.32 11.52 -4.13
C GLN A 96 -8.04 10.69 -4.01
N LEU A 97 -7.73 10.20 -2.80
CA LEU A 97 -6.59 9.33 -2.50
C LEU A 97 -6.92 7.83 -2.57
N GLY A 98 -8.13 7.45 -2.99
CA GLY A 98 -8.55 6.05 -3.05
C GLY A 98 -8.75 5.41 -1.66
N ARG A 99 -9.11 6.21 -0.65
CA ARG A 99 -9.33 5.78 0.74
C ARG A 99 -10.83 5.63 0.99
N THR A 100 -11.25 4.48 1.51
CA THR A 100 -12.64 4.23 1.92
C THR A 100 -12.90 4.78 3.33
N PRO A 101 -14.17 4.92 3.78
CA PRO A 101 -14.47 5.34 5.15
C PRO A 101 -13.82 4.42 6.19
N LEU A 102 -13.79 3.11 5.93
CA LEU A 102 -13.12 2.14 6.80
C LEU A 102 -11.60 2.37 6.87
N HIS A 103 -10.94 2.77 5.77
CA HIS A 103 -9.52 3.14 5.81
C HIS A 103 -9.28 4.36 6.71
N LEU A 104 -10.12 5.40 6.61
CA LEU A 104 -9.98 6.61 7.43
C LEU A 104 -10.20 6.31 8.91
N ALA A 105 -11.20 5.48 9.23
CA ALA A 105 -11.46 5.06 10.60
C ALA A 105 -10.28 4.29 11.21
N VAL A 106 -9.60 3.43 10.43
CA VAL A 106 -8.40 2.72 10.91
C VAL A 106 -7.19 3.64 11.03
N VAL A 107 -6.98 4.54 10.07
CA VAL A 107 -5.85 5.50 10.10
C VAL A 107 -5.95 6.44 11.29
N ASN A 108 -7.17 6.82 11.67
CA ASN A 108 -7.42 7.70 12.82
C ASN A 108 -7.78 6.94 14.10
N GLU A 109 -7.62 5.62 14.10
CA GLU A 109 -7.76 4.75 15.28
C GLU A 109 -9.16 4.74 15.94
N HIS A 110 -10.22 4.96 15.14
CA HIS A 110 -11.60 5.00 15.60
C HIS A 110 -12.21 3.60 15.75
N LYS A 111 -11.82 2.88 16.80
CA LYS A 111 -12.23 1.49 17.10
C LYS A 111 -13.73 1.21 16.94
N GLU A 112 -14.59 2.03 17.52
CA GLU A 112 -16.05 1.82 17.48
C GLU A 112 -16.62 1.99 16.07
N VAL A 113 -16.07 2.92 15.30
CA VAL A 113 -16.44 3.11 13.90
C VAL A 113 -15.94 1.95 13.05
N VAL A 114 -14.73 1.45 13.30
CA VAL A 114 -14.17 0.28 12.60
C VAL A 114 -15.06 -0.96 12.81
N ARG A 115 -15.44 -1.25 14.05
CA ARG A 115 -16.33 -2.38 14.38
C ARG A 115 -17.64 -2.28 13.60
N PHE A 116 -18.25 -1.10 13.60
CA PHE A 116 -19.52 -0.88 12.92
C PHE A 116 -19.41 -0.97 11.39
N LEU A 117 -18.33 -0.43 10.79
CA LEU A 117 -18.13 -0.48 9.34
C LEU A 117 -17.74 -1.89 8.84
N LEU A 118 -17.04 -2.71 9.65
CA LEU A 118 -16.68 -4.07 9.28
C LEU A 118 -17.91 -4.96 9.02
N ASP A 119 -18.99 -4.75 9.77
CA ASP A 119 -20.27 -5.45 9.55
C ASP A 119 -20.88 -5.12 8.17
N LEU A 120 -20.58 -3.94 7.62
CA LEU A 120 -21.21 -3.40 6.41
C LEU A 120 -20.38 -3.58 5.12
N VAL A 121 -19.05 -3.64 5.21
CA VAL A 121 -18.14 -3.61 4.05
C VAL A 121 -17.93 -5.00 3.41
N SER A 122 -17.57 -5.04 2.12
CA SER A 122 -17.21 -6.27 1.39
C SER A 122 -15.78 -6.76 1.68
N HIS A 123 -15.54 -8.05 1.41
CA HIS A 123 -14.28 -8.73 1.71
C HIS A 123 -13.04 -8.13 0.99
N HIS A 124 -13.22 -7.55 -0.20
CA HIS A 124 -12.11 -7.13 -1.05
C HIS A 124 -11.25 -6.02 -0.40
N CYS A 125 -11.85 -5.16 0.41
CA CYS A 125 -11.13 -4.05 1.03
C CYS A 125 -10.38 -4.43 2.32
N LEU A 126 -10.67 -5.59 2.92
CA LEU A 126 -10.16 -5.96 4.24
C LEU A 126 -8.63 -6.10 4.28
N TYR A 127 -8.01 -6.66 3.23
CA TYR A 127 -6.56 -6.80 3.17
C TYR A 127 -5.83 -5.44 3.22
N LYS A 128 -6.33 -4.45 2.45
CA LYS A 128 -5.73 -3.12 2.38
C LYS A 128 -5.87 -2.37 3.71
N VAL A 129 -7.02 -2.53 4.37
CA VAL A 129 -7.29 -1.95 5.70
C VAL A 129 -6.44 -2.60 6.79
N LEU A 130 -6.32 -3.94 6.78
CA LEU A 130 -5.46 -4.65 7.73
C LEU A 130 -4.00 -4.24 7.59
N LEU A 131 -3.51 -4.13 6.35
CA LEU A 131 -2.15 -3.65 6.10
C LEU A 131 -1.93 -2.23 6.65
N ALA A 132 -2.94 -1.36 6.57
CA ALA A 132 -2.89 -0.02 7.15
C ALA A 132 -2.80 -0.09 8.69
N ALA A 133 -3.61 -0.91 9.36
CA ALA A 133 -3.57 -1.09 10.81
C ALA A 133 -2.18 -1.57 11.29
N ILE A 134 -1.59 -2.55 10.59
CA ILE A 134 -0.26 -3.08 10.91
C ILE A 134 0.82 -2.01 10.73
N ASN A 135 0.76 -1.22 9.65
CA ASN A 135 1.75 -0.16 9.40
C ASN A 135 1.68 0.98 10.44
N ILE A 136 0.51 1.21 11.02
CA ILE A 136 0.32 2.18 12.12
C ILE A 136 0.85 1.60 13.44
N GLY A 137 0.81 0.27 13.59
CA GLY A 137 1.17 -0.42 14.83
C GLY A 137 0.02 -0.52 15.83
N ASN A 138 -1.23 -0.35 15.38
CA ASN A 138 -2.40 -0.51 16.24
C ASN A 138 -2.83 -1.98 16.29
N GLU A 139 -2.36 -2.69 17.31
CA GLU A 139 -2.61 -4.12 17.52
C GLU A 139 -4.10 -4.42 17.76
N GLU A 140 -4.80 -3.58 18.55
CA GLU A 140 -6.21 -3.79 18.87
C GLU A 140 -7.11 -3.77 17.63
N ILE A 141 -6.87 -2.81 16.72
CA ILE A 141 -7.63 -2.70 15.48
C ILE A 141 -7.30 -3.87 14.54
N ALA A 142 -6.03 -4.27 14.47
CA ALA A 142 -5.62 -5.43 13.69
C ALA A 142 -6.29 -6.71 14.19
N GLU A 143 -6.37 -6.90 15.52
CA GLU A 143 -7.05 -8.02 16.15
C GLU A 143 -8.54 -8.06 15.78
N ILE A 144 -9.27 -6.94 15.92
CA ILE A 144 -10.69 -6.84 15.55
C ILE A 144 -10.93 -7.23 14.09
N ILE A 145 -10.05 -6.81 13.17
CA ILE A 145 -10.19 -7.13 11.75
C ILE A 145 -9.95 -8.62 11.50
N ILE A 146 -8.97 -9.22 12.19
CA ILE A 146 -8.60 -10.63 12.03
C ILE A 146 -9.65 -11.56 12.65
N GLU A 147 -10.20 -11.21 13.82
CA GLU A 147 -11.26 -11.95 14.50
C GLU A 147 -12.57 -11.97 13.71
N HIS A 148 -12.79 -10.98 12.84
CA HIS A 148 -14.03 -10.86 12.10
C HIS A 148 -14.24 -12.05 11.14
N PRO A 149 -15.44 -12.70 11.13
CA PRO A 149 -15.69 -13.91 10.34
C PRO A 149 -15.47 -13.68 8.83
N LYS A 150 -15.66 -12.45 8.37
CA LYS A 150 -15.41 -12.07 6.97
C LYS A 150 -13.94 -12.21 6.56
N TYR A 151 -13.00 -11.99 7.47
CA TYR A 151 -11.57 -12.14 7.19
C TYR A 151 -11.14 -13.61 7.29
N ALA A 152 -11.67 -14.35 8.26
CA ALA A 152 -11.38 -15.78 8.47
C ALA A 152 -11.64 -16.64 7.22
N ASN A 153 -12.74 -16.39 6.51
CA ASN A 153 -13.10 -17.14 5.29
C ASN A 153 -12.11 -16.91 4.13
N ILE A 154 -11.54 -15.71 4.00
CA ILE A 154 -10.53 -15.41 2.97
C ILE A 154 -9.25 -16.22 3.25
N SER A 155 -8.89 -16.37 4.53
CA SER A 155 -7.69 -17.14 4.92
C SER A 155 -7.81 -18.64 4.60
N SER A 156 -9.02 -19.22 4.66
CA SER A 156 -9.26 -20.61 4.24
C SER A 156 -9.24 -20.79 2.73
N ASP A 157 -9.74 -19.81 1.97
CA ASP A 157 -9.75 -19.85 0.52
C ASP A 157 -8.34 -19.74 -0.07
N LEU A 158 -7.49 -18.86 0.48
CA LEU A 158 -6.08 -18.76 0.10
C LEU A 158 -5.28 -20.04 0.43
N LYS A 159 -5.57 -20.69 1.56
CA LYS A 159 -4.96 -21.99 1.90
C LYS A 159 -5.37 -23.10 0.92
N SER A 160 -6.60 -23.05 0.42
CA SER A 160 -7.12 -24.02 -0.56
C SER A 160 -6.54 -23.81 -1.96
N GLN A 161 -6.22 -22.56 -2.33
CA GLN A 161 -5.56 -22.23 -3.60
C GLN A 161 -4.06 -22.52 -3.62
N ASN A 162 -3.38 -22.48 -2.47
CA ASN A 162 -1.94 -22.76 -2.35
C ASN A 162 -1.56 -24.25 -2.51
N ILE A 163 -2.52 -25.16 -2.68
CA ILE A 163 -2.22 -26.56 -3.04
C ILE A 163 -2.05 -26.73 -4.56
N SER A 164 -2.31 -25.70 -5.38
CA SER A 164 -2.21 -25.77 -6.85
C SER A 164 -1.29 -24.70 -7.46
N SER A 165 -0.16 -24.38 -6.83
CA SER A 165 0.83 -23.46 -7.43
C SER A 165 1.80 -24.12 -8.43
N ASP A 166 1.50 -25.32 -8.93
CA ASP A 166 2.06 -25.83 -10.19
C ASP A 166 1.42 -25.15 -11.42
N VAL A 167 1.24 -23.82 -11.38
CA VAL A 167 0.95 -23.03 -12.59
C VAL A 167 2.27 -22.54 -13.14
N ARG A 168 3.01 -23.50 -13.69
CA ARG A 168 4.04 -23.26 -14.68
C ARG A 168 3.40 -22.45 -15.81
N GLY A 169 3.92 -21.24 -16.02
CA GLY A 169 3.72 -20.35 -17.16
C GLY A 169 2.59 -20.74 -18.10
N SER A 170 1.41 -20.15 -17.89
CA SER A 170 0.40 -20.07 -18.94
C SER A 170 0.89 -19.07 -19.98
N SER A 171 1.75 -19.54 -20.89
CA SER A 171 2.00 -18.89 -22.17
C SER A 171 0.66 -18.82 -22.92
N THR A 172 -0.02 -17.68 -22.83
CA THR A 172 -1.06 -17.35 -23.81
C THR A 172 -0.36 -16.91 -25.08
N ASN A 173 -0.25 -17.84 -26.02
CA ASN A 173 -0.04 -17.55 -27.43
C ASN A 173 -1.18 -16.65 -27.93
N ILE A 174 -0.92 -15.37 -28.14
CA ILE A 174 -1.72 -14.53 -29.04
C ILE A 174 -0.76 -13.68 -29.89
N THR A 175 -0.93 -13.89 -31.18
CA THR A 175 -0.35 -13.31 -32.39
C THR A 175 0.01 -11.82 -32.35
N ASP A 176 1.18 -11.53 -32.95
CA ASP A 176 1.53 -10.39 -33.80
C ASP A 176 0.96 -9.01 -33.42
N ASP A 177 1.75 -8.21 -32.68
CA ASP A 177 1.90 -6.76 -32.85
C ASP A 177 3.10 -6.26 -32.02
N ASN A 178 4.31 -6.45 -32.57
CA ASN A 178 5.60 -6.08 -31.97
C ASN A 178 5.86 -4.56 -32.02
N GLN A 179 5.21 -3.78 -31.14
CA GLN A 179 5.79 -2.51 -30.65
C GLN A 179 5.17 -1.98 -29.33
N PHE A 180 4.36 -2.77 -28.62
CA PHE A 180 3.73 -2.36 -27.34
C PHE A 180 3.99 -3.35 -26.18
N PHE A 181 4.68 -4.47 -26.44
CA PHE A 181 4.84 -5.60 -25.49
C PHE A 181 6.10 -5.55 -24.60
N GLU A 182 7.01 -4.59 -24.78
CA GLU A 182 8.22 -4.51 -23.94
C GLU A 182 7.95 -3.85 -22.55
N GLU A 183 6.91 -3.01 -22.44
CA GLU A 183 6.57 -2.32 -21.18
C GLU A 183 5.73 -3.14 -20.19
N GLU A 184 4.97 -4.15 -20.64
CA GLU A 184 4.23 -5.02 -19.72
C GLU A 184 5.12 -6.11 -19.10
N THR A 185 5.96 -6.74 -19.93
CA THR A 185 6.90 -7.78 -19.46
C THR A 185 7.88 -7.23 -18.42
N SER A 186 8.43 -6.02 -18.67
CA SER A 186 9.32 -5.33 -17.72
C SER A 186 8.61 -4.87 -16.43
N ARG A 187 7.34 -4.44 -16.53
CA ARG A 187 6.52 -4.12 -15.36
C ARG A 187 6.30 -5.34 -14.48
N ASP A 188 6.13 -6.52 -15.06
CA ASP A 188 5.87 -7.75 -14.31
C ASP A 188 7.14 -8.34 -13.69
N GLU A 189 8.29 -8.24 -14.35
CA GLU A 189 9.59 -8.58 -13.77
C GLU A 189 9.93 -7.71 -12.55
N LEU A 190 9.70 -6.40 -12.63
CA LEU A 190 9.93 -5.48 -11.51
C LEU A 190 8.98 -5.76 -10.34
N LYS A 191 7.71 -6.08 -10.61
CA LYS A 191 6.76 -6.51 -9.56
C LYS A 191 7.24 -7.79 -8.88
N PHE A 192 7.72 -8.77 -9.65
CA PHE A 192 8.25 -10.02 -9.10
C PHE A 192 9.50 -9.80 -8.26
N ALA A 193 10.47 -9.03 -8.78
CA ALA A 193 11.70 -8.69 -8.06
C ALA A 193 11.40 -7.94 -6.75
N ARG A 194 10.44 -7.00 -6.79
CA ARG A 194 9.99 -6.26 -5.59
C ARG A 194 9.27 -7.17 -4.59
N SER A 195 8.40 -8.05 -5.05
CA SER A 195 7.71 -9.03 -4.21
C SER A 195 8.72 -9.95 -3.51
N ARG A 196 9.69 -10.49 -4.25
CA ARG A 196 10.76 -11.32 -3.71
C ARG A 196 11.61 -10.59 -2.68
N LEU A 197 12.00 -9.34 -2.95
CA LEU A 197 12.74 -8.52 -2.00
C LEU A 197 11.93 -8.27 -0.72
N ASN A 198 10.64 -7.96 -0.85
CA ASN A 198 9.76 -7.76 0.30
C ASN A 198 9.60 -9.04 1.13
N ALA A 199 9.52 -10.22 0.49
CA ALA A 199 9.48 -11.50 1.19
C ALA A 199 10.76 -11.73 2.01
N TYR A 200 11.94 -11.54 1.41
CA TYR A 200 13.20 -11.62 2.14
C TYR A 200 13.27 -10.60 3.28
N ARG A 201 12.78 -9.37 3.07
CA ARG A 201 12.72 -8.35 4.12
C ARG A 201 11.84 -8.75 5.31
N GLY A 202 10.72 -9.44 5.06
CA GLY A 202 9.88 -10.01 6.12
C GLY A 202 10.59 -11.11 6.90
N MET A 203 11.14 -12.11 6.18
CA MET A 203 11.82 -13.26 6.78
C MET A 203 13.09 -12.91 7.55
N SER A 204 13.78 -11.85 7.15
CA SER A 204 15.01 -11.38 7.79
C SER A 204 14.77 -10.37 8.92
N SER A 205 13.50 -10.06 9.23
CA SER A 205 13.20 -9.17 10.35
C SER A 205 13.58 -9.82 11.68
N GLU A 206 14.17 -9.02 12.58
CA GLU A 206 14.66 -9.49 13.89
C GLU A 206 13.54 -10.14 14.73
N ALA A 207 12.35 -9.52 14.73
CA ALA A 207 11.18 -10.02 15.42
C ALA A 207 10.67 -11.35 14.84
N TYR A 208 10.64 -11.49 13.51
CA TYR A 208 10.19 -12.73 12.88
C TYR A 208 11.08 -13.90 13.27
N ILE A 209 12.41 -13.76 13.11
CA ILE A 209 13.35 -14.85 13.41
C ILE A 209 13.30 -15.21 14.90
N SER A 210 13.17 -14.23 15.79
CA SER A 210 13.08 -14.45 17.24
C SER A 210 11.84 -15.25 17.65
N LEU A 211 10.71 -15.00 16.99
CA LEU A 211 9.42 -15.61 17.34
C LEU A 211 9.16 -16.92 16.59
N SER A 212 9.72 -17.09 15.39
CA SER A 212 9.42 -18.23 14.52
C SER A 212 10.46 -19.35 14.58
N SER A 213 11.69 -19.06 14.99
CA SER A 213 12.80 -20.03 14.95
C SER A 213 13.20 -20.49 16.35
N ASP A 214 13.45 -21.79 16.49
CA ASP A 214 14.03 -22.39 17.70
C ASP A 214 15.50 -21.99 17.88
N ASP A 215 16.23 -21.77 16.78
CA ASP A 215 17.64 -21.40 16.77
C ASP A 215 17.87 -20.16 15.89
N PRO A 216 17.70 -18.95 16.46
CA PRO A 216 17.76 -17.71 15.70
C PRO A 216 19.14 -17.42 15.10
N ILE A 217 20.22 -17.89 15.73
CA ILE A 217 21.60 -17.69 15.25
C ILE A 217 21.84 -18.56 14.01
N LEU A 218 21.48 -19.84 14.06
CA LEU A 218 21.61 -20.74 12.92
C LEU A 218 20.74 -20.31 11.73
N THR A 219 19.48 -19.94 12.00
CA THR A 219 18.57 -19.44 10.96
C THR A 219 19.11 -18.18 10.31
N SER A 220 19.67 -17.25 11.08
CA SER A 220 20.29 -16.03 10.55
C SER A 220 21.45 -16.34 9.60
N PHE A 221 22.31 -17.31 9.94
CA PHE A 221 23.42 -17.72 9.07
C PHE A 221 22.96 -18.38 7.77
N LYS A 222 21.97 -19.28 7.84
CA LYS A 222 21.38 -19.94 6.66
C LYS A 222 20.73 -18.90 5.73
N LEU A 223 19.86 -18.05 6.27
CA LEU A 223 19.17 -17.00 5.52
C LEU A 223 20.15 -16.01 4.89
N ARG A 224 21.20 -15.61 5.61
CA ARG A 224 22.21 -14.71 5.06
C ARG A 224 22.90 -15.30 3.84
N LYS A 225 23.26 -16.59 3.86
CA LYS A 225 23.88 -17.27 2.72
C LYS A 225 22.96 -17.24 1.50
N GLU A 226 21.67 -17.51 1.68
CA GLU A 226 20.67 -17.45 0.60
C GLU A 226 20.51 -16.03 0.05
N ILE A 227 20.41 -15.03 0.93
CA ILE A 227 20.27 -13.61 0.56
C ILE A 227 21.52 -13.08 -0.15
N GLN A 228 22.71 -13.55 0.23
CA GLN A 228 23.96 -13.19 -0.42
C GLN A 228 24.04 -13.75 -1.85
N GLN A 229 23.49 -14.95 -2.11
CA GLN A 229 23.37 -15.49 -3.47
C GLN A 229 22.37 -14.70 -4.32
N ALA A 230 21.39 -14.06 -3.69
CA ALA A 230 20.40 -13.20 -4.34
C ALA A 230 20.83 -11.72 -4.44
N GLU A 231 22.11 -11.40 -4.14
CA GLU A 231 22.73 -10.06 -4.25
C GLU A 231 22.15 -8.95 -3.34
N TYR A 232 21.35 -9.29 -2.32
CA TYR A 232 20.76 -8.31 -1.40
C TYR A 232 21.69 -8.02 -0.20
N SER A 233 22.85 -7.43 -0.47
CA SER A 233 23.94 -7.23 0.50
C SER A 233 23.55 -6.42 1.75
N ALA A 234 22.69 -5.41 1.62
CA ALA A 234 22.22 -4.60 2.73
C ALA A 234 21.44 -5.43 3.78
N LEU A 235 20.57 -6.34 3.30
CA LEU A 235 19.77 -7.21 4.14
C LEU A 235 20.64 -8.28 4.83
N ALA A 236 21.61 -8.82 4.10
CA ALA A 236 22.61 -9.73 4.66
C ALA A 236 23.42 -9.08 5.80
N ASN A 237 23.72 -7.79 5.69
CA ASN A 237 24.40 -7.03 6.73
C ASN A 237 23.52 -6.82 7.98
N GLN A 238 22.22 -6.59 7.79
CA GLN A 238 21.25 -6.49 8.90
C GLN A 238 21.15 -7.80 9.68
N LEU A 239 21.07 -8.94 8.99
CA LEU A 239 21.07 -10.27 9.63
C LEU A 239 22.35 -10.55 10.41
N SER A 240 23.49 -10.11 9.90
CA SER A 240 24.77 -10.26 10.61
C SER A 240 24.78 -9.43 11.88
N GLU A 241 24.24 -8.22 11.82
CA GLU A 241 24.15 -7.33 12.98
C GLU A 241 23.19 -7.90 14.04
N TYR A 242 22.06 -8.46 13.62
CA TYR A 242 21.14 -9.17 14.51
C TYR A 242 21.81 -10.36 15.21
N ALA A 243 22.54 -11.21 14.49
CA ALA A 243 23.27 -12.33 15.08
C ALA A 243 24.31 -11.85 16.12
N VAL A 244 25.00 -10.73 15.84
CA VAL A 244 25.94 -10.12 16.79
C VAL A 244 25.22 -9.56 18.01
N LYS A 245 24.07 -8.90 17.83
CA LYS A 245 23.23 -8.42 18.95
C LYS A 245 22.80 -9.56 19.87
N LEU A 246 22.48 -10.74 19.33
CA LEU A 246 22.14 -11.92 20.13
C LEU A 246 23.36 -12.43 20.91
N LEU A 247 24.52 -12.51 20.26
CA LEU A 247 25.76 -12.95 20.91
C LEU A 247 26.23 -11.97 21.99
N ASP A 248 25.96 -10.67 21.84
CA ASP A 248 26.21 -9.65 22.87
C ASP A 248 25.37 -9.88 24.14
N LYS A 249 24.27 -10.64 24.07
CA LYS A 249 23.44 -10.98 25.25
C LYS A 249 23.88 -12.25 25.97
N VAL A 250 24.88 -12.95 25.45
CA VAL A 250 25.44 -14.15 26.08
C VAL A 250 26.47 -13.72 27.12
N HIS A 251 26.22 -14.00 28.40
CA HIS A 251 27.09 -13.56 29.50
C HIS A 251 27.76 -14.74 30.24
N GLY A 252 27.46 -15.98 29.88
CA GLY A 252 28.00 -17.19 30.53
C GLY A 252 28.84 -18.08 29.61
N ASN A 253 29.89 -18.70 30.16
CA ASN A 253 30.69 -19.70 29.44
C ASN A 253 29.86 -20.93 29.07
N GLU A 254 28.88 -21.31 29.88
CA GLU A 254 27.98 -22.43 29.58
C GLU A 254 27.08 -22.14 28.37
N GLU A 255 26.47 -20.95 28.33
CA GLU A 255 25.64 -20.48 27.21
C GLU A 255 26.48 -20.36 25.93
N LEU A 256 27.67 -19.78 26.03
CA LEU A 256 28.59 -19.63 24.91
C LEU A 256 29.04 -20.98 24.36
N ASN A 257 29.44 -21.91 25.24
CA ASN A 257 29.82 -23.26 24.84
C ASN A 257 28.64 -24.03 24.22
N ALA A 258 27.43 -23.84 24.73
CA ALA A 258 26.22 -24.43 24.16
C ALA A 258 25.99 -23.92 22.73
N ILE A 259 26.11 -22.60 22.50
CA ILE A 259 25.94 -22.00 21.16
C ILE A 259 27.04 -22.45 20.21
N LEU A 260 28.31 -22.40 20.62
CA LEU A 260 29.45 -22.73 19.75
C LEU A 260 29.46 -24.20 19.33
N ASN A 261 29.00 -25.10 20.21
CA ASN A 261 28.97 -26.55 19.96
C ASN A 261 27.62 -27.05 19.44
N ALA A 262 26.60 -26.20 19.35
CA ALA A 262 25.28 -26.60 18.87
C ALA A 262 25.33 -27.08 17.40
N ARG A 263 24.98 -28.36 17.20
CA ARG A 263 24.93 -29.01 15.90
C ARG A 263 23.60 -28.71 15.20
N ASP A 264 23.65 -28.63 13.87
CA ASP A 264 22.45 -28.60 13.04
C ASP A 264 21.80 -29.99 13.13
N GLY A 265 20.58 -30.08 13.64
CA GLY A 265 19.86 -31.36 13.84
C GLY A 265 19.54 -32.12 12.54
N GLN A 266 20.00 -31.62 11.38
CA GLN A 266 19.74 -32.18 10.05
C GLN A 266 20.97 -32.82 9.38
N GLN A 267 22.11 -32.95 10.06
CA GLN A 267 23.25 -33.72 9.54
C GLN A 267 23.40 -35.08 10.26
N GLU A 268 22.58 -36.05 9.82
CA GLU A 268 22.97 -37.46 9.82
C GLU A 268 23.73 -37.70 8.51
N ASP A 269 25.06 -37.56 8.51
CA ASP A 269 25.93 -38.28 7.60
C ASP A 269 27.39 -38.13 8.05
N GLY A 270 28.05 -39.28 8.18
CA GLY A 270 29.19 -39.55 9.04
C GLY A 270 30.46 -38.76 8.76
N ASP A 271 31.07 -38.28 9.85
CA ASP A 271 32.47 -38.60 10.18
C ASP A 271 32.65 -38.41 11.70
N GLU A 272 32.68 -39.52 12.44
CA GLU A 272 32.85 -39.57 13.90
C GLU A 272 34.32 -39.42 14.35
N THR A 273 35.18 -38.77 13.55
CA THR A 273 36.62 -38.85 13.79
C THR A 273 37.31 -37.50 13.99
N SER A 274 36.70 -36.60 14.75
CA SER A 274 37.41 -35.60 15.56
C SER A 274 36.39 -34.81 16.38
N GLY A 275 36.54 -34.82 17.70
CA GLY A 275 35.63 -34.19 18.67
C GLY A 275 35.19 -32.80 18.19
N GLY A 276 33.88 -32.68 17.94
CA GLY A 276 33.24 -31.50 17.35
C GLY A 276 33.15 -30.32 18.30
N GLU A 277 34.30 -29.83 18.76
CA GLU A 277 34.42 -28.50 19.34
C GLU A 277 34.18 -27.47 18.23
N LEU A 278 33.30 -26.51 18.52
CA LEU A 278 33.05 -25.31 17.73
C LEU A 278 32.37 -25.55 16.37
N ALA A 279 31.47 -26.53 16.26
CA ALA A 279 30.72 -26.81 15.03
C ALA A 279 30.04 -25.57 14.43
N ARG A 280 29.48 -24.71 15.29
CA ARG A 280 28.85 -23.46 14.87
C ARG A 280 29.85 -22.40 14.41
N LEU A 281 31.04 -22.39 15.00
CA LEU A 281 32.12 -21.50 14.57
C LEU A 281 32.63 -21.90 13.18
N GLN A 282 32.82 -23.20 12.95
CA GLN A 282 33.20 -23.72 11.63
C GLN A 282 32.18 -23.34 10.57
N LEU A 283 30.89 -23.40 10.93
CA LEU A 283 29.80 -22.96 10.07
C LEU A 283 29.85 -21.43 9.79
N ALA A 284 30.12 -20.61 10.81
CA ALA A 284 30.29 -19.17 10.65
C ALA A 284 31.46 -18.81 9.71
N ILE A 285 32.57 -19.55 9.81
CA ILE A 285 33.72 -19.41 8.90
C ILE A 285 33.32 -19.79 7.46
N LYS A 286 32.59 -20.91 7.29
CA LYS A 286 32.07 -21.36 5.99
C LYS A 286 31.17 -20.31 5.33
N TYR A 287 30.38 -19.60 6.12
CA TYR A 287 29.49 -18.53 5.65
C TYR A 287 30.14 -17.14 5.59
N LYS A 288 31.45 -17.03 5.89
CA LYS A 288 32.22 -15.76 5.84
C LYS A 288 31.61 -14.67 6.73
N GLU A 289 31.12 -15.05 7.90
CA GLU A 289 30.60 -14.14 8.92
C GLU A 289 31.70 -13.25 9.50
N LYS A 290 31.91 -12.05 8.94
CA LYS A 290 33.01 -11.15 9.35
C LYS A 290 32.81 -10.45 10.70
N LYS A 291 31.57 -10.38 11.19
CA LYS A 291 31.20 -9.50 12.32
C LYS A 291 31.06 -10.22 13.66
N VAL A 292 31.19 -11.55 13.73
CA VAL A 292 31.04 -12.29 14.99
C VAL A 292 32.17 -11.88 15.94
N PRO A 293 31.88 -11.13 17.02
CA PRO A 293 32.92 -10.73 17.95
C PRO A 293 33.39 -11.96 18.71
N LEU A 294 34.65 -12.34 18.49
CA LEU A 294 35.32 -13.32 19.32
C LEU A 294 35.72 -12.61 20.63
N CYS A 295 34.81 -12.56 21.59
CA CYS A 295 35.18 -12.21 22.96
C CYS A 295 35.92 -13.41 23.58
N VAL A 296 37.21 -13.55 23.24
CA VAL A 296 38.13 -14.44 23.94
C VAL A 296 38.80 -13.61 25.02
N ASN A 297 38.30 -13.71 26.25
CA ASN A 297 39.02 -13.26 27.44
C ASN A 297 39.28 -14.47 28.35
#